data_AF-A0A7S3B539-F1
#
_entry.id   AF-A0A7S3B539-F1
#
_cell.length_a   1.000
_cell.length_b   1.000
_cell.length_c   1.000
_cell.angle_alpha   90.00
_cell.angle_beta   90.00
_cell.angle_gamma   90.00
#
_symmetry.space_group_name_H-M   'P 1'
#
loop_
_entity.id
_entity.type
_entity.pdbx_description
1 polymer ?
#
loop_
_entity_poly.entity_id
_entity_poly.type
_entity_poly.pdbx_seq_one_letter_code
_entity_poly.pdbx_strand_id
1 'polypeptide(L)'
;QQSTQDVQDAQDAATQPGKGGRKKLKEPYTDIEDVLIVRWVSARIGEQDIVSGRNMATSMHLWHEAETKGVVPGRTASSIRQRWCNKLRNKYIAEARARLAGQAVAAVGGAGEDKHAAGPAAGSADAGDPVPPAADSVEAPRYSFKRRGD
;
A
#
# COMPACT_ATOMS: atom_id res chain seq x y z
N GLN A 1 65.97 -53.41 3.81
CA GLN A 1 65.97 -52.35 2.78
C GLN A 1 64.65 -52.43 2.02
N GLN A 2 64.18 -51.29 1.50
CA GLN A 2 62.91 -51.05 0.77
C GLN A 2 61.74 -50.53 1.64
N SER A 3 61.87 -49.26 2.02
CA SER A 3 60.76 -48.32 2.22
C SER A 3 60.31 -47.81 0.86
N THR A 4 59.01 -47.82 0.57
CA THR A 4 58.34 -46.92 -0.38
C THR A 4 56.85 -47.30 -0.45
N GLN A 5 56.00 -46.58 0.27
CA GLN A 5 54.58 -46.47 -0.11
C GLN A 5 54.03 -45.13 0.38
N ASP A 6 54.49 -44.09 -0.29
CA ASP A 6 53.79 -42.83 -0.46
C ASP A 6 52.52 -43.06 -1.30
N VAL A 7 51.61 -42.07 -1.22
CA VAL A 7 50.56 -41.68 -2.18
C VAL A 7 49.13 -42.13 -1.83
N GLN A 8 48.23 -41.12 -1.84
CA GLN A 8 46.75 -41.12 -1.75
C GLN A 8 46.20 -41.25 -0.32
N ASP A 9 45.61 -40.22 0.29
CA ASP A 9 44.39 -39.53 -0.17
C ASP A 9 44.36 -38.09 0.39
N ALA A 10 44.93 -37.14 -0.36
CA ALA A 10 44.63 -35.72 -0.15
C ALA A 10 43.34 -35.44 -0.91
N GLN A 11 42.20 -35.75 -0.31
CA GLN A 11 40.91 -35.31 -0.82
C GLN A 11 40.83 -33.80 -0.71
N ASP A 12 40.98 -33.18 -1.89
CA ASP A 12 40.49 -31.87 -2.29
C ASP A 12 39.20 -31.51 -1.53
N ALA A 13 39.37 -30.81 -0.41
CA ALA A 13 38.35 -29.94 0.15
C ALA A 13 38.21 -28.74 -0.78
N ALA A 14 37.62 -28.99 -1.95
CA ALA A 14 37.15 -27.99 -2.89
C ALA A 14 36.07 -27.15 -2.20
N THR A 15 36.54 -26.19 -1.41
CA THR A 15 35.77 -25.09 -0.86
C THR A 15 35.21 -24.35 -2.05
N GLN A 16 33.99 -24.71 -2.46
CA GLN A 16 33.28 -23.95 -3.47
C GLN A 16 33.16 -22.51 -2.96
N PRO A 17 33.74 -21.51 -3.64
CA PRO A 17 33.48 -20.13 -3.30
C PRO A 17 32.00 -19.91 -3.55
N GLY A 18 31.23 -19.85 -2.45
CA GLY A 18 29.81 -19.56 -2.49
C GLY A 18 29.61 -18.35 -3.40
N LYS A 19 28.88 -18.55 -4.50
CA LYS A 19 28.46 -17.51 -5.45
C LYS A 19 27.48 -16.56 -4.73
N GLY A 20 27.97 -15.86 -3.72
CA GLY A 20 27.37 -14.66 -3.16
C GLY A 20 27.58 -13.53 -4.16
N GLY A 21 26.98 -13.64 -5.34
CA GLY A 21 26.91 -12.54 -6.28
C GLY A 21 26.31 -11.37 -5.51
N ARG A 22 27.13 -10.34 -5.24
CA ARG A 22 26.71 -9.11 -4.60
C ARG A 22 25.52 -8.60 -5.39
N LYS A 23 24.31 -8.81 -4.86
CA LYS A 23 23.09 -8.24 -5.42
C LYS A 23 23.35 -6.75 -5.48
N LYS A 24 23.40 -6.16 -6.68
CA LYS A 24 23.56 -4.72 -6.87
C LYS A 24 22.59 -4.05 -5.88
N LEU A 25 23.10 -3.21 -4.99
CA LEU A 25 22.26 -2.50 -4.02
C LEU A 25 21.18 -1.79 -4.84
N LYS A 26 19.93 -2.24 -4.71
CA LYS A 26 18.81 -1.49 -5.27
C LYS A 26 18.81 -0.12 -4.60
N GLU A 27 18.64 0.93 -5.39
CA GLU A 27 18.58 2.30 -4.89
C GLU A 27 17.59 2.41 -3.72
N PRO A 28 17.87 3.25 -2.71
CA PRO A 28 16.94 3.46 -1.61
C PRO A 28 15.60 3.98 -2.12
N TYR A 29 14.51 3.66 -1.41
CA TYR A 29 13.20 4.25 -1.70
C TYR A 29 13.20 5.72 -1.30
N THR A 30 12.73 6.58 -2.21
CA THR A 30 12.50 8.00 -1.97
C THR A 30 11.16 8.23 -1.27
N ASP A 31 10.99 9.41 -0.66
CA ASP A 31 9.72 9.77 0.01
C ASP A 31 8.56 9.87 -0.99
N ILE A 32 8.83 10.27 -2.23
CA ILE A 32 7.81 10.32 -3.30
C ILE A 32 7.30 8.91 -3.61
N GLU A 33 8.20 7.93 -3.74
CA GLU A 33 7.81 6.54 -3.95
C GLU A 33 6.96 6.02 -2.79
N ASP A 34 7.33 6.33 -1.55
CA ASP A 34 6.56 5.95 -0.37
C ASP A 34 5.14 6.53 -0.38
N VAL A 35 4.98 7.80 -0.76
CA VAL A 35 3.66 8.44 -0.91
C VAL A 35 2.83 7.75 -2.00
N LEU A 36 3.44 7.39 -3.13
CA LEU A 36 2.75 6.66 -4.21
C LEU A 36 2.25 5.29 -3.75
N ILE A 37 3.06 4.57 -2.97
CA ILE A 37 2.67 3.28 -2.38
C ILE A 37 1.49 3.46 -1.44
N VAL A 38 1.58 4.41 -0.49
CA VAL A 38 0.51 4.68 0.47
C VAL A 38 -0.78 5.05 -0.24
N ARG A 39 -0.71 5.95 -1.23
CA ARG A 39 -1.87 6.38 -2.01
C ARG A 39 -2.52 5.21 -2.75
N TRP A 40 -1.72 4.35 -3.39
CA TRP A 40 -2.21 3.17 -4.10
C TRP A 40 -2.93 2.19 -3.18
N VAL A 41 -2.32 1.85 -2.05
CA VAL A 41 -2.88 0.89 -1.08
C VAL A 41 -4.19 1.42 -0.48
N SER A 42 -4.20 2.71 -0.09
CA SER A 42 -5.36 3.37 0.50
C SER A 42 -6.55 3.41 -0.46
N ALA A 43 -6.29 3.66 -1.75
CA ALA A 43 -7.31 3.69 -2.78
C ALA A 43 -7.92 2.31 -3.11
N ARG A 44 -7.20 1.21 -2.84
CA ARG A 44 -7.65 -0.16 -3.20
C ARG A 44 -8.31 -0.91 -2.06
N ILE A 45 -7.77 -0.76 -0.85
CA ILE A 45 -8.21 -1.52 0.33
C ILE A 45 -9.20 -0.70 1.16
N GLY A 46 -9.10 0.63 1.13
CA GLY A 46 -9.80 1.50 2.06
C GLY A 46 -9.07 1.58 3.41
N GLU A 47 -9.16 2.74 4.05
CA GLU A 47 -8.38 3.02 5.26
C GLU A 47 -8.83 2.19 6.48
N GLN A 48 -10.15 1.97 6.64
CA GLN A 48 -10.72 1.17 7.72
C GLN A 48 -10.24 -0.30 7.69
N ASP A 49 -10.13 -0.89 6.50
CA ASP A 49 -9.67 -2.26 6.33
C ASP A 49 -8.16 -2.40 6.64
N ILE A 50 -7.36 -1.37 6.33
CA ILE A 50 -5.94 -1.34 6.68
C ILE A 50 -5.77 -1.24 8.21
N VAL A 51 -6.53 -0.35 8.87
CA VAL A 51 -6.44 -0.09 10.31
C VAL A 51 -6.94 -1.26 11.16
N SER A 52 -8.00 -1.94 10.70
CA SER A 52 -8.54 -3.15 11.33
C SER A 52 -7.62 -4.37 11.18
N GLY A 53 -6.52 -4.23 10.42
CA GLY A 53 -5.55 -5.30 10.23
C GLY A 53 -6.02 -6.38 9.27
N ARG A 54 -7.08 -6.13 8.50
CA ARG A 54 -7.58 -7.07 7.50
C ARG A 54 -6.51 -7.24 6.41
N ASN A 55 -6.08 -8.47 6.19
CA ASN A 55 -4.79 -8.79 5.58
C ASN A 55 -4.76 -8.67 4.03
N MET A 56 -5.54 -7.75 3.44
CA MET A 56 -5.64 -7.64 1.98
C MET A 56 -4.35 -7.12 1.33
N ALA A 57 -3.56 -6.32 2.07
CA ALA A 57 -2.24 -5.85 1.62
C ALA A 57 -1.18 -6.98 1.54
N THR A 58 -1.53 -8.21 1.94
CA THR A 58 -0.62 -9.35 1.84
C THR A 58 -0.70 -10.05 0.49
N SER A 59 -1.80 -9.87 -0.24
CA SER A 59 -2.03 -10.55 -1.50
C SER A 59 -1.04 -10.07 -2.56
N MET A 60 -0.30 -11.01 -3.14
CA MET A 60 0.65 -10.71 -4.22
C MET A 60 -0.03 -10.10 -5.45
N HIS A 61 -1.32 -10.37 -5.65
CA HIS A 61 -2.05 -9.88 -6.82
C HIS A 61 -2.15 -8.34 -6.83
N LEU A 62 -2.38 -7.73 -5.66
CA LEU A 62 -2.41 -6.27 -5.50
C LEU A 62 -1.09 -5.62 -5.91
N TRP A 63 0.04 -6.24 -5.55
CA TRP A 63 1.37 -5.71 -5.82
C TRP A 63 1.80 -5.93 -7.27
N HIS A 64 1.43 -7.06 -7.87
CA HIS A 64 1.60 -7.27 -9.30
C HIS A 64 0.77 -6.29 -10.13
N GLU A 65 -0.44 -5.96 -9.69
CA GLU A 65 -1.24 -4.91 -10.33
C GLU A 65 -0.53 -3.55 -10.24
N ALA A 66 0.04 -3.21 -9.08
CA ALA A 66 0.79 -1.97 -8.89
C ALA A 66 2.03 -1.87 -9.79
N GLU A 67 2.78 -2.97 -9.93
CA GLU A 67 3.94 -3.07 -10.83
C GLU A 67 3.52 -2.94 -12.29
N THR A 68 2.47 -3.65 -12.71
CA THR A 68 1.95 -3.60 -14.08
C THR A 68 1.47 -2.20 -14.47
N LYS A 69 0.87 -1.48 -13.51
CA LYS A 69 0.43 -0.10 -13.68
C LYS A 69 1.55 0.94 -13.55
N GLY A 70 2.76 0.51 -13.20
CA GLY A 70 3.90 1.41 -13.01
C GLY A 70 3.70 2.41 -11.86
N VAL A 71 3.01 2.01 -10.78
CA VAL A 71 2.77 2.89 -9.62
C VAL A 71 4.07 3.43 -9.04
N VAL A 72 5.12 2.60 -9.04
CA VAL A 72 6.48 2.99 -8.66
C VAL A 72 7.44 2.53 -9.76
N PRO A 73 7.84 3.43 -10.70
CA PRO A 73 8.63 3.04 -11.84
C PRO A 73 10.00 2.47 -11.41
N GLY A 74 10.43 1.39 -12.06
CA GLY A 74 11.70 0.72 -11.74
C GLY A 74 11.68 -0.17 -10.48
N ARG A 75 10.53 -0.29 -9.79
CA ARG A 75 10.37 -1.17 -8.62
C ARG A 75 9.52 -2.39 -8.97
N THR A 76 9.89 -3.53 -8.39
CA THR A 76 9.14 -4.78 -8.57
C THR A 76 8.07 -4.94 -7.50
N ALA A 77 7.00 -5.69 -7.79
CA ALA A 77 5.91 -5.97 -6.85
C ALA A 77 6.42 -6.42 -5.47
N SER A 78 7.36 -7.37 -5.45
CA SER A 78 7.95 -7.88 -4.21
C SER A 78 8.70 -6.80 -3.42
N SER A 79 9.38 -5.89 -4.10
CA SER A 79 10.12 -4.80 -3.46
C SER A 79 9.16 -3.78 -2.84
N ILE A 80 8.10 -3.44 -3.57
CA ILE A 80 7.06 -2.50 -3.12
C ILE A 80 6.35 -3.08 -1.89
N ARG A 81 5.93 -4.34 -1.96
CA ARG A 81 5.31 -5.06 -0.83
C ARG A 81 6.21 -5.06 0.40
N GLN A 82 7.49 -5.37 0.23
CA GLN A 82 8.45 -5.39 1.33
C GLN A 82 8.61 -4.00 1.96
N ARG A 83 8.67 -2.93 1.15
CA ARG A 83 8.71 -1.55 1.63
C ARG A 83 7.47 -1.20 2.46
N TRP A 84 6.29 -1.56 1.95
CA TRP A 84 5.03 -1.38 2.67
C TRP A 84 5.03 -2.08 4.02
N CYS A 85 5.28 -3.39 4.05
CA CYS A 85 5.21 -4.20 5.27
C CYS A 85 6.22 -3.75 6.33
N ASN A 86 7.44 -3.38 5.92
CA ASN A 86 8.53 -3.13 6.87
C ASN A 86 8.59 -1.68 7.38
N LYS A 87 8.17 -0.70 6.57
CA LYS A 87 8.41 0.72 6.88
C LYS A 87 7.16 1.59 6.88
N LEU A 88 6.20 1.32 5.99
CA LEU A 88 5.07 2.23 5.78
C LEU A 88 3.82 1.83 6.55
N ARG A 89 3.51 0.52 6.61
CA ARG A 89 2.26 0.02 7.20
C ARG A 89 2.02 0.54 8.61
N ASN A 90 3.01 0.43 9.50
CA ASN A 90 2.83 0.82 10.89
C ASN A 90 2.70 2.34 11.06
N LYS A 91 3.45 3.12 10.27
CA LYS A 91 3.33 4.59 10.26
C LYS A 91 1.94 5.01 9.81
N TYR A 92 1.50 4.45 8.69
CA TYR A 92 0.16 4.72 8.14
C TYR A 92 -0.95 4.35 9.13
N ILE A 93 -0.88 3.17 9.77
CA ILE A 93 -1.88 2.77 10.77
C ILE A 93 -1.89 3.73 11.97
N ALA A 94 -0.71 4.18 12.44
CA ALA A 94 -0.63 5.12 13.54
C ALA A 94 -1.28 6.47 13.18
N GLU A 95 -0.97 7.00 12.00
CA GLU A 95 -1.54 8.25 11.49
C GLU A 95 -3.05 8.14 11.26
N ALA A 96 -3.51 7.07 10.62
CA ALA A 96 -4.93 6.81 10.38
C ALA A 96 -5.72 6.69 11.69
N ARG A 97 -5.18 6.01 12.70
CA ARG A 97 -5.81 5.92 14.03
C ARG A 97 -5.88 7.28 14.72
N ALA A 98 -4.80 8.07 14.66
CA ALA A 98 -4.79 9.42 15.23
C ALA A 98 -5.85 10.31 14.57
N ARG A 99 -5.98 10.22 13.24
CA ARG A 99 -6.99 10.96 12.47
C ARG A 99 -8.42 10.55 12.84
N LEU A 100 -8.68 9.26 12.96
CA LEU A 100 -9.99 8.73 13.38
C LEU A 100 -10.34 9.11 14.83
N ALA A 101 -9.36 9.06 15.73
CA ALA A 101 -9.54 9.50 17.12
C ALA A 101 -9.85 11.00 17.21
N GLY A 102 -9.14 11.84 16.43
CA GLY A 102 -9.42 13.27 16.37
C GLY A 102 -10.82 13.60 15.84
N GLN A 103 -11.31 12.85 14.84
CA GLN A 103 -12.67 13.00 14.33
C GLN A 103 -13.75 12.60 15.35
N ALA A 104 -13.51 11.55 16.15
CA ALA A 104 -14.44 11.13 17.19
C ALA A 104 -14.59 12.18 18.31
N VAL A 105 -13.52 12.88 18.68
CA VAL A 105 -13.55 13.95 19.69
C VAL A 105 -14.30 15.18 19.19
N ALA A 106 -14.10 15.57 17.93
CA ALA A 106 -14.82 16.70 17.33
C ALA A 106 -16.34 16.47 17.23
N ALA A 107 -16.78 15.22 17.03
CA ALA A 107 -18.19 14.88 16.93
C ALA A 107 -18.94 14.89 18.29
N VAL A 108 -18.24 14.59 19.40
CA VAL A 108 -18.86 14.55 20.75
C VAL A 108 -18.91 15.94 21.40
N GLY A 109 -18.00 16.85 21.05
CA GLY A 109 -17.97 18.21 21.59
C GLY A 109 -18.98 19.21 20.99
N GLY A 110 -19.76 18.82 19.98
CA GLY A 110 -20.64 19.73 19.23
C GLY A 110 -22.12 19.72 19.61
N ALA A 111 -22.55 18.90 20.57
CA ALA A 111 -23.96 18.62 20.84
C ALA A 111 -24.55 19.26 22.12
N GLY A 112 -23.90 20.26 22.72
CA GLY A 112 -24.46 20.87 23.92
C GLY A 112 -23.77 22.13 24.40
N GLU A 113 -23.98 23.24 23.71
CA GLU A 113 -23.92 24.54 24.37
C GLU A 113 -24.95 25.51 23.78
N ASP A 114 -26.22 25.11 23.85
CA ASP A 114 -27.36 26.02 23.69
C ASP A 114 -27.56 26.81 24.99
N LYS A 115 -26.69 27.81 25.24
CA LYS A 115 -27.02 28.90 26.17
C LYS A 115 -27.47 30.11 25.38
N HIS A 116 -28.79 30.21 25.28
CA HIS A 116 -29.57 31.37 24.87
C HIS A 116 -28.91 32.71 25.20
N ALA A 117 -28.60 33.48 24.16
CA ALA A 117 -28.66 34.93 24.21
C ALA A 117 -29.40 35.41 22.96
N ALA A 118 -30.47 36.16 23.21
CA ALA A 118 -31.49 36.52 22.25
C ALA A 118 -31.07 37.65 21.30
N GLY A 119 -31.42 37.46 20.02
CA GLY A 119 -31.92 38.49 19.10
C GLY A 119 -30.91 39.21 18.20
N PRO A 120 -31.38 39.91 17.14
CA PRO A 120 -32.35 39.43 16.15
C PRO A 120 -31.91 39.73 14.69
N ALA A 121 -32.73 39.22 13.76
CA ALA A 121 -33.08 39.79 12.45
C ALA A 121 -32.29 39.38 11.18
N ALA A 122 -33.11 38.79 10.29
CA ALA A 122 -33.27 39.12 8.87
C ALA A 122 -32.18 38.73 7.86
N GLY A 123 -32.60 37.93 6.87
CA GLY A 123 -31.89 37.77 5.61
C GLY A 123 -32.25 36.52 4.84
N SER A 124 -33.49 36.42 4.37
CA SER A 124 -33.84 35.48 3.29
C SER A 124 -33.17 35.91 1.99
N ALA A 125 -32.38 35.01 1.41
CA ALA A 125 -32.14 34.87 -0.03
C ALA A 125 -31.73 33.40 -0.21
N ASP A 126 -32.67 32.49 -0.52
CA ASP A 126 -33.07 32.14 -1.89
C ASP A 126 -31.89 32.21 -2.87
N ALA A 127 -31.10 31.13 -2.90
CA ALA A 127 -30.12 30.89 -3.94
C ALA A 127 -30.34 29.45 -4.44
N GLY A 128 -30.78 29.38 -5.69
CA GLY A 128 -31.31 28.21 -6.38
C GLY A 128 -30.54 26.90 -6.23
N ASP A 129 -31.34 25.85 -6.17
CA ASP A 129 -30.98 24.45 -6.40
C ASP A 129 -30.09 24.29 -7.66
N PRO A 130 -28.86 23.76 -7.54
CA PRO A 130 -28.07 23.41 -8.70
C PRO A 130 -28.61 22.12 -9.33
N VAL A 131 -29.16 22.26 -10.55
CA VAL A 131 -29.48 21.14 -11.45
C VAL A 131 -28.23 20.28 -11.65
N PRO A 132 -28.27 18.96 -11.35
CA PRO A 132 -27.15 18.08 -11.63
C PRO A 132 -27.02 17.88 -13.15
N PRO A 133 -25.80 17.94 -13.72
CA PRO A 133 -25.59 17.61 -15.12
C PRO A 133 -25.92 16.14 -15.37
N ALA A 134 -26.62 15.88 -16.47
CA ALA A 134 -27.02 14.56 -16.92
C ALA A 134 -25.81 13.61 -16.94
N ALA A 135 -25.94 12.48 -16.25
CA ALA A 135 -24.98 11.39 -16.29
C ALA A 135 -24.99 10.77 -17.69
N ASP A 136 -23.98 11.09 -18.49
CA ASP A 136 -23.70 10.40 -19.74
C ASP A 136 -23.26 8.96 -19.41
N SER A 137 -24.05 8.00 -19.88
CA SER A 137 -23.87 6.59 -19.61
C SER A 137 -22.63 6.06 -20.33
N VAL A 138 -21.50 6.05 -19.62
CA VAL A 138 -20.30 5.34 -20.07
C VAL A 138 -20.54 3.83 -20.00
N GLU A 139 -20.75 3.26 -21.17
CA GLU A 139 -20.85 1.83 -21.47
C GLU A 139 -19.68 1.06 -20.86
N ALA A 140 -19.98 0.14 -19.93
CA ALA A 140 -18.97 -0.69 -19.28
C ALA A 140 -18.40 -1.72 -20.28
N PRO A 141 -17.07 -1.91 -20.35
CA PRO A 141 -16.46 -2.89 -21.24
C PRO A 141 -16.86 -4.31 -20.82
N ARG A 142 -17.51 -5.02 -21.74
CA ARG A 142 -17.86 -6.45 -21.61
C ARG A 142 -16.59 -7.31 -21.67
N TYR A 143 -16.07 -7.68 -20.51
CA TYR A 143 -14.94 -8.59 -20.41
C TYR A 143 -15.39 -10.03 -20.69
N SER A 144 -14.96 -10.58 -21.83
CA SER A 144 -15.24 -11.96 -22.21
C SER A 144 -14.26 -12.92 -21.53
N PHE A 145 -14.75 -13.65 -20.53
CA PHE A 145 -14.00 -14.67 -19.81
C PHE A 145 -13.89 -15.96 -20.65
N LYS A 146 -12.77 -16.16 -21.34
CA LYS A 146 -12.46 -17.44 -22.00
C LYS A 146 -12.03 -18.45 -20.94
N ARG A 147 -12.94 -19.36 -20.58
CA ARG A 147 -12.60 -20.60 -19.88
C ARG A 147 -11.68 -21.42 -20.79
N ARG A 148 -10.43 -21.62 -20.36
CA ARG A 148 -9.58 -22.66 -20.95
C ARG A 148 -10.09 -24.01 -20.43
N GLY A 149 -10.45 -24.86 -21.38
CA GLY A 149 -10.92 -26.21 -21.14
C GLY A 149 -9.81 -27.15 -20.68
N ASP A 150 -10.30 -28.21 -20.07
CA ASP A 150 -9.69 -29.47 -19.63
C ASP A 150 -8.62 -30.05 -20.57
#